data_AF-A0A2E5U5U9-F1
#
_entry.id   AF-A0A2E5U5U9-F1
#
_cell.length_a   1.000
_cell.length_b   1.000
_cell.length_c   1.000
_cell.angle_alpha   90.00
_cell.angle_beta   90.00
_cell.angle_gamma   90.00
#
_symmetry.space_group_name_H-M   'P 1'
#
loop_
_entity.id
_entity.type
_entity.pdbx_description
1 polymer ?
#
loop_
_entity_poly.entity_id
_entity_poly.type
_entity_poly.pdbx_seq_one_letter_code
_entity_poly.pdbx_strand_id
1 'polypeptide(L)'
;MSDFLEQYLYKIKNESYIKKINNFFKKIINKSEKITKDGRLRIEIEKSKLEKKKKFMKLGRFIYNSFNKDNIVDFSYQDDFFKINDDIEKIDLYIDNLKSGKYEDNNSK
;
A
#
# COMPACT_ATOMS: atom_id res chain seq x y z
N MET A 1 -21.21 -49.75 31.17
CA MET A 1 -19.76 -49.52 30.96
C MET A 1 -19.46 -49.02 29.55
N SER A 2 -20.22 -49.44 28.52
CA SER A 2 -20.14 -48.90 27.15
C SER A 2 -20.53 -47.42 27.06
N ASP A 3 -21.62 -47.00 27.71
CA ASP A 3 -22.13 -45.60 27.65
C ASP A 3 -21.09 -44.54 28.05
N PHE A 4 -20.28 -44.81 29.08
CA PHE A 4 -19.26 -43.88 29.55
C PHE A 4 -18.12 -43.72 28.53
N LEU A 5 -17.68 -44.82 27.93
CA LEU A 5 -16.66 -44.81 26.88
C LEU A 5 -17.16 -44.11 25.63
N GLU A 6 -18.42 -44.33 25.26
CA GLU A 6 -19.06 -43.72 24.09
C GLU A 6 -19.21 -42.20 24.26
N GLN A 7 -19.60 -41.76 25.46
CA GLN A 7 -19.71 -40.34 25.81
C GLN A 7 -18.32 -39.65 25.85
N TYR A 8 -17.29 -40.36 26.33
CA TYR A 8 -15.91 -39.87 26.34
C TYR A 8 -15.32 -39.75 24.92
N LEU A 9 -15.54 -40.76 24.07
CA LEU A 9 -15.17 -40.76 22.66
C LEU A 9 -15.87 -39.62 21.89
N TYR A 10 -17.15 -39.40 22.16
CA TYR A 10 -17.92 -38.29 21.58
C TYR A 10 -17.32 -36.92 21.95
N LYS A 11 -16.97 -36.73 23.23
CA LYS A 11 -16.34 -35.49 23.72
C LYS A 11 -14.98 -35.22 23.05
N ILE A 12 -14.10 -36.23 22.98
CA ILE A 12 -12.79 -36.11 22.31
C ILE A 12 -12.96 -35.77 20.81
N LYS A 13 -13.92 -36.42 20.15
CA LYS A 13 -14.22 -36.17 18.74
C LYS A 13 -14.69 -34.72 18.53
N ASN A 14 -15.59 -34.23 19.38
CA ASN A 14 -16.05 -32.84 19.36
C ASN A 14 -14.93 -31.83 19.63
N GLU A 15 -14.06 -32.06 20.62
CA GLU A 15 -12.91 -31.19 20.88
C GLU A 15 -11.96 -31.14 19.67
N SER A 16 -11.74 -32.28 19.00
CA SER A 16 -10.96 -32.36 17.76
C SER A 16 -11.60 -31.56 16.62
N TYR A 17 -12.93 -31.66 16.44
CA TYR A 17 -13.66 -30.86 15.46
C TYR A 17 -13.60 -29.36 15.76
N ILE A 18 -13.82 -28.96 17.02
CA ILE A 18 -13.71 -27.55 17.45
C ILE A 18 -12.30 -27.01 17.17
N LYS A 19 -11.25 -27.80 17.47
CA LYS A 19 -9.86 -27.41 17.17
C LYS A 19 -9.61 -27.25 15.67
N LYS A 20 -10.16 -28.13 14.84
CA LYS A 20 -10.08 -28.01 13.36
C LYS A 20 -10.79 -26.76 12.85
N ILE A 21 -11.99 -26.48 13.36
CA ILE A 21 -12.78 -25.29 13.02
C ILE A 21 -12.03 -24.01 13.42
N ASN A 22 -11.51 -23.95 14.64
CA ASN A 22 -10.73 -22.80 15.12
C ASN A 22 -9.46 -22.58 14.28
N ASN A 23 -8.75 -23.64 13.91
CA ASN A 23 -7.60 -23.55 13.02
C ASN A 23 -7.99 -23.05 11.62
N PHE A 24 -9.15 -23.45 11.10
CA PHE A 24 -9.66 -22.99 9.82
C PHE A 24 -9.99 -21.49 9.85
N PHE A 25 -10.73 -21.04 10.86
CA PHE A 25 -11.03 -19.62 11.05
C PHE A 25 -9.78 -18.77 11.25
N LYS A 26 -8.81 -19.24 12.04
CA LYS A 26 -7.52 -18.55 12.22
C LYS A 26 -6.78 -18.38 10.88
N LYS A 27 -6.78 -19.39 10.02
CA LYS A 27 -6.20 -19.28 8.67
C LYS A 27 -6.93 -18.26 7.80
N ILE A 28 -8.27 -18.22 7.87
CA ILE A 28 -9.07 -17.25 7.12
C ILE A 28 -8.78 -15.83 7.59
N ILE A 29 -8.81 -15.58 8.90
CA ILE A 29 -8.53 -14.27 9.49
C ILE A 29 -7.15 -13.79 9.05
N ASN A 30 -6.11 -14.60 9.25
CA ASN A 30 -4.74 -14.27 8.85
C ASN A 30 -4.63 -13.97 7.34
N LYS A 31 -5.34 -14.74 6.50
CA LYS A 31 -5.34 -14.52 5.04
C LYS A 31 -6.06 -13.21 4.67
N SER A 32 -7.18 -12.91 5.33
CA SER A 32 -7.95 -11.69 5.10
C SER A 32 -7.19 -10.44 5.52
N GLU A 33 -6.45 -10.50 6.63
CA GLU A 33 -5.58 -9.42 7.08
C GLU A 33 -4.47 -9.15 6.07
N LYS A 34 -3.83 -10.21 5.56
CA LYS A 34 -2.79 -10.08 4.54
C LYS A 34 -3.32 -9.44 3.26
N ILE A 35 -4.46 -9.94 2.75
CA ILE A 35 -5.10 -9.37 1.55
C ILE A 35 -5.46 -7.90 1.76
N THR A 36 -5.96 -7.54 2.94
CA THR A 36 -6.32 -6.16 3.27
C THR A 36 -5.08 -5.26 3.29
N LYS A 37 -3.98 -5.72 3.90
CA LYS A 37 -2.70 -4.99 3.92
C LYS A 37 -2.12 -4.81 2.50
N ASP A 38 -2.06 -5.89 1.72
CA ASP A 38 -1.56 -5.85 0.34
C ASP A 38 -2.43 -4.94 -0.54
N GLY A 39 -3.75 -4.97 -0.34
CA GLY A 39 -4.72 -4.12 -1.04
C GLY A 39 -4.53 -2.64 -0.72
N ARG A 40 -4.40 -2.29 0.57
CA ARG A 40 -4.13 -0.90 1.01
C ARG A 40 -2.82 -0.38 0.42
N LEU A 41 -1.76 -1.18 0.49
CA LEU A 41 -0.46 -0.83 -0.09
C LEU A 41 -0.57 -0.54 -1.58
N ARG A 42 -1.29 -1.40 -2.32
CA ARG A 42 -1.48 -1.21 -3.76
C ARG A 42 -2.27 0.06 -4.10
N ILE A 43 -3.32 0.35 -3.33
CA ILE A 43 -4.12 1.57 -3.49
C ILE A 43 -3.24 2.81 -3.29
N GLU A 44 -2.42 2.82 -2.22
CA GLU A 44 -1.54 3.96 -1.95
C GLU A 44 -0.50 4.15 -3.06
N ILE A 45 0.12 3.07 -3.53
CA ILE A 45 1.06 3.13 -4.68
C ILE A 45 0.39 3.71 -5.92
N GLU A 46 -0.81 3.28 -6.28
CA GLU A 46 -1.51 3.78 -7.47
C GLU A 46 -1.95 5.25 -7.30
N LYS A 47 -2.34 5.66 -6.09
CA LYS A 47 -2.62 7.06 -5.76
C LYS A 47 -1.37 7.93 -5.93
N SER A 48 -0.21 7.50 -5.42
CA SER A 48 1.06 8.21 -5.59
C SER A 48 1.49 8.28 -7.06
N LYS A 49 1.31 7.22 -7.85
CA LYS A 49 1.56 7.25 -9.30
C LYS A 49 0.67 8.28 -10.01
N LEU A 50 -0.59 8.37 -9.63
CA LEU A 50 -1.53 9.35 -10.19
C LEU A 50 -1.11 10.78 -9.83
N GLU A 51 -0.63 11.01 -8.61
CA GLU A 51 -0.07 12.29 -8.20
C GLU A 51 1.20 12.64 -8.99
N LYS A 52 2.13 11.70 -9.15
CA LYS A 52 3.32 11.87 -9.99
C LYS A 52 2.96 12.27 -11.42
N LYS A 53 1.95 11.63 -12.01
CA LYS A 53 1.44 12.00 -13.35
C LYS A 53 0.95 13.45 -13.40
N LYS A 54 0.22 13.92 -12.38
CA LYS A 54 -0.21 15.32 -12.29
C LYS A 54 0.97 16.29 -12.22
N LYS A 55 2.03 15.95 -11.47
CA LYS A 55 3.25 16.77 -11.37
C LYS A 55 3.99 16.85 -12.71
N PHE A 56 4.12 15.74 -13.45
CA PHE A 56 4.67 15.77 -14.80
C PHE A 56 3.83 16.61 -15.78
N MET A 57 2.51 16.54 -15.70
CA MET A 57 1.65 17.41 -16.50
C MET A 57 1.86 18.89 -16.16
N LYS A 58 2.08 19.22 -14.88
CA LYS A 58 2.43 20.57 -14.44
C LYS A 58 3.79 21.00 -15.00
N LEU A 59 4.80 20.13 -14.95
CA LEU A 59 6.14 20.39 -15.49
C LEU A 59 6.09 20.66 -17.01
N GLY A 60 5.41 19.80 -17.77
CA GLY A 60 5.28 19.98 -19.22
C GLY A 60 4.57 21.28 -19.59
N ARG A 61 3.50 21.64 -18.85
CA ARG A 61 2.82 22.93 -19.02
C ARG A 61 3.72 24.11 -18.68
N PHE A 62 4.51 24.00 -17.61
CA PHE A 62 5.48 25.03 -17.22
C PHE A 62 6.48 25.26 -18.36
N ILE A 63 7.17 24.21 -18.81
CA ILE A 63 8.16 24.28 -19.90
C ILE A 63 7.55 24.86 -21.18
N TYR A 64 6.38 24.37 -21.60
CA TYR A 64 5.70 24.88 -22.80
C TYR A 64 5.36 26.37 -22.70
N ASN A 65 4.89 26.82 -21.54
CA ASN A 65 4.56 28.23 -21.34
C ASN A 65 5.82 29.10 -21.30
N SER A 66 6.86 28.68 -20.57
CA SER A 66 8.13 29.40 -20.49
C SER A 66 8.79 29.54 -21.87
N PHE A 67 8.72 28.48 -22.70
CA PHE A 67 9.22 28.53 -24.07
C PHE A 67 8.40 29.49 -24.94
N ASN A 68 7.07 29.34 -24.98
CA ASN A 68 6.25 30.11 -25.93
C ASN A 68 6.00 31.56 -25.54
N LYS A 69 5.94 31.88 -24.25
CA LYS A 69 5.63 33.23 -23.77
C LYS A 69 6.88 34.05 -23.53
N ASP A 70 7.88 33.42 -22.93
CA ASP A 70 9.05 34.11 -22.39
C ASP A 70 10.33 33.77 -23.17
N ASN A 71 10.27 32.88 -24.19
CA ASN A 71 11.41 32.35 -24.95
C ASN A 71 12.52 31.77 -24.05
N ILE A 72 12.15 31.26 -22.89
CA ILE A 72 13.07 30.65 -21.94
C ILE A 72 13.37 29.23 -22.42
N VAL A 73 14.64 28.97 -22.71
CA VAL A 73 15.18 27.63 -23.05
C VAL A 73 16.10 27.07 -21.96
N ASP A 74 16.51 27.91 -21.02
CA ASP A 74 17.36 27.56 -19.88
C ASP A 74 16.60 27.79 -18.57
N PHE A 75 16.56 26.77 -17.72
CA PHE A 75 15.84 26.75 -16.45
C PHE A 75 16.76 26.83 -15.23
N SER A 76 18.06 27.06 -15.39
CA SER A 76 19.03 27.10 -14.28
C SER A 76 18.71 28.11 -13.17
N TYR A 77 17.91 29.14 -13.45
CA TYR A 77 17.49 30.15 -12.47
C TYR A 77 15.97 30.14 -12.20
N GLN A 78 15.28 29.07 -12.60
CA GLN A 78 13.84 28.96 -12.46
C GLN A 78 13.50 28.10 -11.25
N ASP A 79 13.29 28.73 -10.09
CA ASP A 79 12.98 28.04 -8.83
C ASP A 79 11.76 27.10 -8.97
N ASP A 80 10.74 27.51 -9.73
CA ASP A 80 9.56 26.69 -9.99
C ASP A 80 9.88 25.41 -10.76
N PHE A 81 10.88 25.43 -11.64
CA PHE A 81 11.34 24.23 -12.34
C PHE A 81 11.94 23.21 -11.36
N PHE A 82 12.84 23.67 -10.48
CA PHE A 82 13.46 22.81 -9.47
C PHE A 82 12.42 22.27 -8.51
N LYS A 83 11.53 23.12 -7.99
CA LYS A 83 10.47 22.72 -7.05
C LYS A 83 9.55 21.64 -7.63
N ILE A 84 9.18 21.72 -8.90
CA ILE A 84 8.34 20.70 -9.54
C ILE A 84 9.10 19.37 -9.66
N ASN A 85 10.40 19.39 -9.99
CA ASN A 85 11.22 18.19 -10.06
C ASN A 85 11.46 17.56 -8.67
N ASP A 86 11.75 18.36 -7.66
CA ASP A 86 11.90 17.90 -6.27
C ASP A 86 10.62 17.22 -5.76
N ASP A 87 9.45 17.79 -6.09
CA ASP A 87 8.17 17.18 -5.76
C ASP A 87 7.98 15.82 -6.45
N ILE A 88 8.45 15.66 -7.70
CA ILE A 88 8.40 14.38 -8.42
C ILE A 88 9.33 13.36 -7.75
N GLU A 89 10.55 13.77 -7.42
CA GLU A 89 11.55 12.93 -6.76
C GLU A 89 11.06 12.44 -5.40
N LYS A 90 10.45 13.31 -4.59
CA LYS A 90 9.84 12.93 -3.31
C LYS A 90 8.77 11.86 -3.47
N ILE A 91 7.96 11.93 -4.53
CA ILE A 91 6.94 10.91 -4.81
C ILE A 91 7.60 9.59 -5.22
N ASP A 92 8.70 9.63 -5.98
CA ASP A 92 9.45 8.42 -6.33
C ASP A 92 10.06 7.73 -5.10
N LEU A 93 10.75 8.50 -4.26
CA LEU A 93 11.26 8.02 -2.99
C LEU A 93 10.15 7.42 -2.12
N TYR A 94 8.98 8.07 -2.10
CA TYR A 94 7.83 7.56 -1.37
C TYR A 94 7.35 6.20 -1.91
N ILE A 95 7.15 6.08 -3.23
CA ILE A 95 6.72 4.82 -3.87
C ILE A 95 7.74 3.70 -3.61
N ASP A 96 9.04 4.01 -3.65
CA ASP A 96 10.08 3.02 -3.42
C ASP A 96 10.16 2.60 -1.95
N ASN A 97 9.91 3.52 -1.02
CA ASN A 97 9.76 3.19 0.40
C ASN A 97 8.54 2.28 0.66
N LEU A 98 7.42 2.52 -0.02
CA LEU A 98 6.24 1.66 0.06
C LEU A 98 6.54 0.25 -0.48
N LYS A 99 7.21 0.13 -1.63
CA LYS A 99 7.56 -1.17 -2.23
C LYS A 99 8.59 -1.94 -1.42
N SER A 100 9.56 -1.25 -0.80
CA SER A 100 10.61 -1.87 0.01
C SER A 100 10.15 -2.24 1.42
N GLY A 101 8.90 -1.91 1.80
CA GLY A 101 8.36 -2.18 3.13
C GLY A 101 8.98 -1.32 4.24
N LYS A 102 9.68 -0.25 3.88
CA LYS A 102 10.29 0.71 4.82
C LYS A 102 9.31 1.81 5.27
N TYR A 103 8.05 1.72 4.84
CA TYR A 103 7.04 2.70 5.18
C TYR A 103 6.35 2.32 6.49
N GLU A 104 6.63 3.10 7.55
CA GLU A 104 5.89 3.02 8.81
C GLU A 104 4.63 3.89 8.69
N ASP A 105 3.47 3.23 8.73
CA ASP A 105 2.18 3.90 8.69
C ASP A 105 1.94 4.58 10.04
N ASN A 106 2.30 5.87 10.16
CA ASN A 106 2.19 6.67 11.38
C ASN A 106 0.74 6.86 11.90
N ASN A 107 -0.26 6.27 11.24
CA ASN A 107 -1.68 6.35 11.59
C ASN A 107 -2.23 5.11 12.33
N SER A 108 -1.36 4.26 12.89
CA SER A 108 -1.79 3.14 13.75
C SER A 108 -1.52 3.44 15.24
N LYS A 109 -2.25 4.40 15.82
CA LYS A 109 -2.38 4.56 17.28
C LYS A 109 -3.86 4.71 17.63
#